data_AF-A0AAN4ZQ93-F1
#
_entry.id   AF-A0AAN4ZQ93-F1
#
_cell.length_a   1.000
_cell.length_b   1.000
_cell.length_c   1.000
_cell.angle_alpha   90.00
_cell.angle_beta   90.00
_cell.angle_gamma   90.00
#
_symmetry.space_group_name_H-M   'P 1'
#
loop_
_entity.id
_entity.type
_entity.pdbx_description
1 polymer ?
#
loop_
_entity_poly.entity_id
_entity_poly.type
_entity_poly.pdbx_seq_one_letter_code
_entity_poly.pdbx_strand_id
1 'polypeptide(L)'
;VEVEKRRRSNRNISGRVKYTDYMEESDREEEPSVKKKRSESVESMDKIIPKKMQSSSKRDFQSKTVRMSSKDSEDTNSDKNEVKCPECEYSSRSAYAWWKHLKVKHSTTPTLAGCLLRCDCGNESFSFSHSHECEISNFTVIRKGNGPIRRLQVTPQCILCKKYPKTPCGYTEHLKRSHKTTLKKNGIYLICACGLNY
;
A
#
# COMPACT_ATOMS: atom_id res chain seq x y z
N VAL A 1 8.33 6.32 -55.50
CA VAL A 1 9.08 5.75 -54.35
C VAL A 1 8.05 5.33 -53.32
N GLU A 2 8.00 4.03 -53.07
CA GLU A 2 6.91 3.31 -52.39
C GLU A 2 6.66 3.71 -50.93
N VAL A 3 5.41 3.54 -50.55
CA VAL A 3 4.81 3.82 -49.24
C VAL A 3 4.93 2.58 -48.35
N GLU A 4 5.77 2.63 -47.31
CA GLU A 4 5.96 1.50 -46.39
C GLU A 4 5.14 1.67 -45.10
N LYS A 5 3.89 1.18 -45.13
CA LYS A 5 3.00 1.07 -43.96
C LYS A 5 3.43 -0.09 -43.06
N ARG A 6 4.15 0.21 -41.97
CA ARG A 6 4.42 -0.76 -40.89
C ARG A 6 3.18 -1.01 -40.03
N ARG A 7 2.46 -2.09 -40.34
CA ARG A 7 1.43 -2.70 -39.48
C ARG A 7 2.11 -3.33 -38.26
N ARG A 8 1.87 -2.80 -37.06
CA ARG A 8 2.22 -3.49 -35.79
C ARG A 8 1.04 -4.33 -35.33
N SER A 9 1.34 -5.61 -35.14
CA SER A 9 0.44 -6.70 -34.77
C SER A 9 -0.08 -6.55 -33.34
N ASN A 10 -1.40 -6.49 -33.19
CA ASN A 10 -2.10 -6.60 -31.91
C ASN A 10 -2.15 -8.07 -31.50
N ARG A 11 -1.32 -8.47 -30.52
CA ARG A 11 -1.49 -9.77 -29.84
C ARG A 11 -2.49 -9.61 -28.71
N ASN A 12 -3.72 -10.08 -28.94
CA ASN A 12 -4.70 -10.38 -27.92
C ASN A 12 -4.21 -11.56 -27.07
N ILE A 13 -3.83 -11.31 -25.81
CA ILE A 13 -3.61 -12.36 -24.81
C ILE A 13 -4.89 -12.45 -23.98
N SER A 14 -5.82 -13.29 -24.44
CA SER A 14 -7.02 -13.72 -23.70
C SER A 14 -6.61 -14.85 -22.75
N GLY A 15 -6.15 -14.50 -21.55
CA GLY A 15 -5.93 -15.43 -20.45
C GLY A 15 -7.25 -15.81 -19.78
N ARG A 16 -7.86 -16.91 -20.23
CA ARG A 16 -9.05 -17.54 -19.64
C ARG A 16 -8.63 -18.26 -18.35
N VAL A 17 -8.79 -17.61 -17.20
CA VAL A 17 -8.64 -18.26 -15.89
C VAL A 17 -9.86 -19.15 -15.66
N LYS A 18 -9.65 -20.47 -15.71
CA LYS A 18 -10.66 -21.46 -15.31
C LYS A 18 -10.72 -21.48 -13.78
N TYR A 19 -11.85 -21.07 -13.22
CA TYR A 19 -12.19 -21.32 -11.82
C TYR A 19 -12.55 -22.81 -11.74
N THR A 20 -11.76 -23.58 -11.00
CA THR A 20 -12.11 -24.96 -10.66
C THR A 20 -13.04 -24.94 -9.46
N ASP A 21 -14.23 -25.50 -9.66
CA ASP A 21 -15.20 -25.83 -8.64
C ASP A 21 -14.54 -26.67 -7.53
N TYR A 22 -14.55 -26.16 -6.31
CA TYR A 22 -14.28 -26.97 -5.13
C TYR A 22 -15.62 -27.28 -4.46
N MET A 23 -15.90 -28.57 -4.45
CA MET A 23 -17.10 -29.24 -3.96
C MET A 23 -17.44 -28.86 -2.52
N GLU A 24 -18.74 -28.68 -2.29
CA GLU A 24 -19.40 -28.87 -1.01
C GLU A 24 -19.20 -30.33 -0.57
N GLU A 25 -18.51 -30.54 0.56
CA GLU A 25 -18.76 -31.73 1.38
C GLU A 25 -18.94 -31.29 2.83
N SER A 26 -20.07 -31.73 3.36
CA SER A 26 -20.66 -31.47 4.64
C SER A 26 -20.18 -32.47 5.71
N ASP A 27 -20.46 -32.12 6.95
CA ASP A 27 -20.64 -33.01 8.10
C ASP A 27 -19.42 -33.76 8.67
N ARG A 28 -18.89 -33.23 9.78
CA ARG A 28 -18.79 -34.01 11.03
C ARG A 28 -18.56 -33.12 12.23
N GLU A 29 -19.57 -33.11 13.11
CA GLU A 29 -19.43 -32.78 14.51
C GLU A 29 -18.48 -33.77 15.19
N GLU A 30 -17.58 -33.27 16.05
CA GLU A 30 -17.24 -33.92 17.31
C GLU A 30 -16.50 -32.91 18.21
N GLU A 31 -17.15 -32.50 19.30
CA GLU A 31 -16.50 -31.80 20.41
C GLU A 31 -15.64 -32.78 21.23
N PRO A 32 -14.43 -32.38 21.65
CA PRO A 32 -13.82 -32.96 22.84
C PRO A 32 -13.84 -31.95 23.99
N SER A 33 -14.72 -32.24 24.96
CA SER A 33 -14.60 -31.69 26.32
C SER A 33 -13.32 -32.23 26.96
N VAL A 34 -12.35 -31.36 27.23
CA VAL A 34 -11.18 -31.69 28.05
C VAL A 34 -11.06 -30.68 29.18
N LYS A 35 -11.61 -31.08 30.34
CA LYS A 35 -11.22 -30.56 31.63
C LYS A 35 -9.73 -30.89 31.84
N LYS A 36 -8.85 -29.89 31.89
CA LYS A 36 -7.50 -30.10 32.43
C LYS A 36 -7.13 -29.09 33.50
N LYS A 37 -6.64 -29.68 34.58
CA LYS A 37 -6.37 -29.16 35.91
C LYS A 37 -5.29 -28.08 35.90
N ARG A 38 -5.52 -27.13 36.79
CA ARG A 38 -4.54 -26.27 37.47
C ARG A 38 -3.33 -27.08 37.96
N SER A 39 -2.14 -26.63 37.61
CA SER A 39 -0.92 -26.86 38.41
C SER A 39 -0.06 -25.61 38.30
N GLU A 40 0.07 -24.92 39.43
CA GLU A 40 1.07 -23.90 39.71
C GLU A 40 2.46 -24.55 39.65
N SER A 41 3.40 -23.88 38.99
CA SER A 41 4.83 -24.03 39.29
C SER A 41 5.49 -22.66 39.12
N VAL A 42 6.14 -22.28 40.21
CA VAL A 42 6.89 -21.07 40.48
C VAL A 42 8.30 -21.22 39.90
N GLU A 43 9.03 -20.10 39.83
CA GLU A 43 10.45 -19.96 39.45
C GLU A 43 10.70 -19.88 37.93
N SER A 44 11.59 -19.04 37.40
CA SER A 44 12.77 -18.41 37.97
C SER A 44 13.10 -17.08 37.29
N MET A 45 13.93 -16.29 37.99
CA MET A 45 14.39 -14.97 37.60
C MET A 45 15.33 -14.99 36.39
N ASP A 46 15.00 -14.18 35.37
CA ASP A 46 15.99 -13.76 34.37
C ASP A 46 16.36 -12.29 34.51
N LYS A 47 17.68 -12.11 34.51
CA LYS A 47 18.44 -10.93 34.89
C LYS A 47 18.23 -9.80 33.89
N ILE A 48 17.71 -8.67 34.37
CA ILE A 48 17.70 -7.40 33.64
C ILE A 48 19.13 -6.87 33.60
N ILE A 49 19.80 -7.02 32.46
CA ILE A 49 21.07 -6.34 32.16
C ILE A 49 20.74 -4.92 31.65
N PRO A 50 21.11 -3.84 32.37
CA PRO A 50 20.94 -2.49 31.84
C PRO A 50 21.97 -2.23 30.73
N LYS A 51 21.50 -2.14 29.49
CA LYS A 51 22.30 -1.63 28.37
C LYS A 51 22.55 -0.14 28.57
N LYS A 52 23.81 0.22 28.83
CA LYS A 52 24.33 1.58 28.80
C LYS A 52 24.03 2.21 27.43
N MET A 53 23.17 3.23 27.41
CA MET A 53 23.01 4.13 26.26
C MET A 53 24.23 5.05 26.22
N GLN A 54 25.08 4.88 25.20
CA GLN A 54 26.13 5.83 24.88
C GLN A 54 25.50 7.06 24.22
N SER A 55 25.76 8.21 24.83
CA SER A 55 25.37 9.54 24.40
C SER A 55 26.12 9.93 23.11
N SER A 56 25.40 9.96 21.99
CA SER A 56 25.93 10.49 20.73
C SER A 56 25.90 12.02 20.73
N SER A 57 27.12 12.56 20.81
CA SER A 57 27.60 13.91 20.52
C SER A 57 26.74 14.75 19.57
N LYS A 58 26.31 15.92 20.07
CA LYS A 58 25.75 17.03 19.29
C LYS A 58 26.89 17.67 18.49
N ARG A 59 26.88 17.54 17.16
CA ARG A 59 27.70 18.38 16.29
C ARG A 59 26.84 19.52 15.77
N ASP A 60 27.11 20.71 16.29
CA ASP A 60 26.54 21.97 15.85
C ASP A 60 26.99 22.29 14.43
N PHE A 61 26.13 22.01 13.46
CA PHE A 61 26.35 22.38 12.07
C PHE A 61 25.89 23.82 11.86
N GLN A 62 26.80 24.77 12.09
CA GLN A 62 26.59 26.19 11.80
C GLN A 62 26.38 26.36 10.30
N SER A 63 25.12 26.49 9.89
CA SER A 63 24.72 26.76 8.51
C SER A 63 24.94 28.25 8.24
N LYS A 64 26.03 28.55 7.53
CA LYS A 64 26.38 29.88 7.04
C LYS A 64 25.33 30.34 6.03
N THR A 65 24.38 31.17 6.47
CA THR A 65 23.38 31.81 5.62
C THR A 65 24.04 32.90 4.77
N VAL A 66 24.38 32.55 3.52
CA VAL A 66 24.75 33.52 2.49
C VAL A 66 23.46 34.11 1.94
N ARG A 67 23.18 35.38 2.27
CA ARG A 67 22.15 36.19 1.60
C ARG A 67 22.62 36.45 0.16
N MET A 68 22.01 35.76 -0.79
CA MET A 68 22.16 36.13 -2.21
C MET A 68 21.01 37.05 -2.59
N SER A 69 21.41 38.24 -3.03
CA SER A 69 20.56 39.31 -3.53
C SER A 69 19.76 38.88 -4.76
N SER A 70 18.52 39.33 -4.77
CA SER A 70 17.50 39.24 -5.79
C SER A 70 18.00 39.67 -7.17
N LYS A 71 17.95 38.76 -8.14
CA LYS A 71 17.90 39.09 -9.56
C LYS A 71 16.74 38.35 -10.19
N ASP A 72 15.97 39.15 -10.91
CA ASP A 72 14.74 38.87 -11.64
C ASP A 72 14.70 37.47 -12.24
N SER A 73 13.76 36.66 -11.75
CA SER A 73 13.51 35.30 -12.17
C SER A 73 12.80 35.27 -13.52
N GLU A 74 13.55 35.07 -14.60
CA GLU A 74 13.02 34.38 -15.78
C GLU A 74 12.41 33.06 -15.30
N ASP A 75 11.20 32.74 -15.77
CA ASP A 75 10.42 31.53 -15.49
C ASP A 75 11.22 30.27 -15.82
N THR A 76 12.08 29.89 -14.87
CA THR A 76 12.88 28.68 -14.96
C THR A 76 11.94 27.50 -14.74
N ASN A 77 11.72 26.79 -15.84
CA ASN A 77 11.15 25.47 -16.09
C ASN A 77 11.42 24.41 -14.98
N SER A 78 11.05 24.71 -13.73
CA SER A 78 11.30 23.93 -12.50
C SER A 78 10.31 22.78 -12.30
N ASP A 79 9.28 22.72 -13.14
CA ASP A 79 8.17 21.76 -13.04
C ASP A 79 8.47 20.41 -13.70
N LYS A 80 9.64 20.27 -14.37
CA LYS A 80 9.95 19.06 -15.17
C LYS A 80 9.93 17.76 -14.37
N ASN A 81 10.19 17.82 -13.06
CA ASN A 81 10.31 16.64 -12.21
C ASN A 81 9.20 16.57 -11.14
N GLU A 82 8.14 17.37 -11.30
CA GLU A 82 7.06 17.40 -10.33
C GLU A 82 6.01 16.33 -10.63
N VAL A 83 5.80 15.44 -9.65
CA VAL A 83 4.82 14.38 -9.71
C VAL A 83 3.50 14.87 -9.14
N LYS A 84 2.50 15.05 -10.00
CA LYS A 84 1.17 15.57 -9.63
C LYS A 84 0.19 14.45 -9.28
N CYS A 85 -0.65 14.68 -8.27
CA CYS A 85 -1.73 13.78 -7.91
C CYS A 85 -2.86 13.88 -8.95
N PRO A 86 -3.41 12.77 -9.44
CA PRO A 86 -4.52 12.80 -10.39
C PRO A 86 -5.89 13.11 -9.76
N GLU A 87 -6.01 13.14 -8.43
CA GLU A 87 -7.27 13.36 -7.71
C GLU A 87 -7.35 14.70 -6.96
N CYS A 88 -6.22 15.40 -6.75
CA CYS A 88 -6.20 16.70 -6.07
C CYS A 88 -4.99 17.54 -6.50
N GLU A 89 -4.88 18.76 -5.99
CA GLU A 89 -3.81 19.73 -6.32
C GLU A 89 -2.45 19.39 -5.69
N TYR A 90 -2.33 18.25 -4.99
CA TYR A 90 -1.06 17.85 -4.38
C TYR A 90 -0.02 17.51 -5.45
N SER A 91 1.20 18.00 -5.24
CA SER A 91 2.35 17.75 -6.09
C SER A 91 3.61 17.53 -5.24
N SER A 92 4.57 16.77 -5.77
CA SER A 92 5.80 16.44 -5.06
C SER A 92 6.92 16.06 -6.03
N ARG A 93 8.16 16.44 -5.71
CA ARG A 93 9.36 15.97 -6.42
C ARG A 93 9.77 14.53 -6.06
N SER A 94 9.25 14.00 -4.96
CA SER A 94 9.53 12.63 -4.50
C SER A 94 8.39 11.68 -4.91
N ALA A 95 8.73 10.64 -5.67
CA ALA A 95 7.83 9.55 -6.03
C ALA A 95 7.28 8.81 -4.79
N TYR A 96 8.10 8.66 -3.74
CA TYR A 96 7.68 8.06 -2.47
C TYR A 96 6.61 8.91 -1.77
N ALA A 97 6.82 10.22 -1.67
CA ALA A 97 5.86 11.13 -1.04
C ALA A 97 4.52 11.16 -1.81
N TRP A 98 4.58 11.18 -3.14
CA TRP A 98 3.38 11.05 -4.00
C TRP A 98 2.64 9.72 -3.79
N TRP A 99 3.36 8.60 -3.75
CA TRP A 99 2.77 7.28 -3.50
C TRP A 99 2.10 7.21 -2.12
N LYS A 100 2.79 7.71 -1.07
CA LYS A 100 2.25 7.78 0.28
C LYS A 100 1.00 8.66 0.34
N HIS A 101 1.02 9.79 -0.36
CA HIS A 101 -0.12 10.69 -0.48
C HIS A 101 -1.34 9.97 -1.06
N LEU A 102 -1.20 9.27 -2.19
CA LEU A 102 -2.29 8.49 -2.79
C LEU A 102 -2.91 7.49 -1.81
N LYS A 103 -2.07 6.77 -1.08
CA LYS A 103 -2.53 5.77 -0.11
C LYS A 103 -3.28 6.40 1.07
N VAL A 104 -2.76 7.49 1.62
CA VAL A 104 -3.31 8.10 2.84
C VAL A 104 -4.53 8.99 2.55
N LYS A 105 -4.48 9.81 1.50
CA LYS A 105 -5.54 10.78 1.19
C LYS A 105 -6.65 10.20 0.33
N HIS A 106 -6.31 9.33 -0.62
CA HIS A 106 -7.27 8.80 -1.60
C HIS A 106 -7.62 7.33 -1.36
N SER A 107 -6.92 6.65 -0.44
CA SER A 107 -7.07 5.19 -0.25
C SER A 107 -6.96 4.44 -1.58
N THR A 108 -6.00 4.86 -2.40
CA THR A 108 -5.73 4.27 -3.71
C THR A 108 -4.25 3.93 -3.85
N THR A 109 -3.94 3.15 -4.88
CA THR A 109 -2.56 2.82 -5.28
C THR A 109 -2.36 3.26 -6.73
N PRO A 110 -1.12 3.45 -7.20
CA PRO A 110 -0.87 3.83 -8.59
C PRO A 110 -1.59 2.90 -9.57
N THR A 111 -1.48 1.58 -9.37
CA THR A 111 -2.15 0.57 -10.20
C THR A 111 -3.67 0.75 -10.26
N LEU A 112 -4.33 1.03 -9.12
CA LEU A 112 -5.78 1.23 -9.08
C LEU A 112 -6.21 2.58 -9.66
N ALA A 113 -5.36 3.59 -9.55
CA ALA A 113 -5.52 4.87 -10.22
C ALA A 113 -5.20 4.82 -11.72
N GLY A 114 -4.81 3.66 -12.26
CA GLY A 114 -4.37 3.53 -13.65
C GLY A 114 -3.12 4.37 -13.94
N CYS A 115 -2.31 4.63 -12.92
CA CYS A 115 -1.10 5.43 -12.96
C CYS A 115 0.14 4.54 -12.81
N LEU A 116 1.23 4.95 -13.46
CA LEU A 116 2.55 4.36 -13.32
C LEU A 116 3.60 5.45 -13.23
N LEU A 117 4.74 5.11 -12.64
CA LEU A 117 5.92 5.95 -12.58
C LEU A 117 6.84 5.59 -13.75
N ARG A 118 7.15 6.55 -14.62
CA ARG A 118 8.18 6.41 -15.65
C ARG A 118 9.42 7.17 -15.21
N CYS A 119 10.53 6.46 -15.08
CA CYS A 119 11.85 7.03 -14.83
C CYS A 119 12.42 7.64 -16.11
N ASP A 120 13.26 8.67 -16.00
CA ASP A 120 13.99 9.25 -17.14
C ASP A 120 14.86 8.23 -17.89
N CYS A 121 15.30 7.14 -17.22
CA CYS A 121 16.00 6.04 -17.87
C CYS A 121 15.10 5.18 -18.80
N GLY A 122 13.81 5.48 -18.86
CA GLY A 122 12.80 4.76 -19.65
C GLY A 122 12.09 3.63 -18.90
N ASN A 123 12.50 3.30 -17.67
CA ASN A 123 11.85 2.23 -16.91
C ASN A 123 10.46 2.64 -16.41
N GLU A 124 9.49 1.74 -16.56
CA GLU A 124 8.11 1.92 -16.12
C GLU A 124 7.80 0.99 -14.94
N SER A 125 7.40 1.56 -13.80
CA SER A 125 7.06 0.78 -12.61
C SER A 125 5.80 1.29 -11.90
N PHE A 126 5.12 0.39 -11.19
CA PHE A 126 4.01 0.73 -10.30
C PHE A 126 4.48 1.06 -8.87
N SER A 127 5.74 0.76 -8.55
CA SER A 127 6.40 1.05 -7.28
C SER A 127 7.52 2.06 -7.48
N PHE A 128 7.93 2.70 -6.39
CA PHE A 128 9.12 3.56 -6.38
C PHE A 128 10.43 2.76 -6.23
N SER A 129 10.39 1.42 -6.17
CA SER A 129 11.58 0.61 -5.85
C SER A 129 12.75 0.84 -6.81
N HIS A 130 12.46 1.17 -8.07
CA HIS A 130 13.47 1.52 -9.06
C HIS A 130 14.35 2.72 -8.66
N SER A 131 13.88 3.59 -7.75
CA SER A 131 14.69 4.71 -7.24
C SER A 131 15.93 4.23 -6.48
N HIS A 132 15.95 2.99 -6.00
CA HIS A 132 17.10 2.41 -5.32
C HIS A 132 18.14 1.83 -6.30
N GLU A 133 17.74 1.60 -7.56
CA GLU A 133 18.57 0.96 -8.59
C GLU A 133 19.07 1.97 -9.64
N CYS A 134 18.44 3.14 -9.75
CA CYS A 134 18.76 4.15 -10.75
C CYS A 134 19.34 5.41 -10.11
N GLU A 135 20.51 5.85 -10.58
CA GLU A 135 21.20 7.04 -10.08
C GLU A 135 20.44 8.35 -10.41
N ILE A 136 19.81 8.41 -11.59
CA ILE A 136 19.14 9.62 -12.09
C ILE A 136 17.73 9.77 -11.50
N SER A 137 17.06 8.67 -11.19
CA SER A 137 15.75 8.49 -10.49
C SER A 137 14.72 9.64 -10.49
N ASN A 138 14.66 10.44 -11.55
CA ASN A 138 13.57 11.39 -11.77
C ASN A 138 12.38 10.61 -12.33
N PHE A 139 11.22 10.79 -11.70
CA PHE A 139 10.00 10.09 -12.09
C PHE A 139 8.96 11.06 -12.61
N THR A 140 8.27 10.64 -13.66
CA THR A 140 7.03 11.27 -14.16
C THR A 140 5.87 10.30 -13.97
N VAL A 141 4.67 10.81 -13.70
CA VAL A 141 3.46 9.97 -13.62
C VAL A 141 2.81 9.90 -14.98
N ILE A 142 2.55 8.68 -15.44
CA ILE A 142 1.84 8.39 -16.68
C ILE A 142 0.53 7.69 -16.35
N ARG A 143 -0.55 8.17 -16.93
CA ARG A 143 -1.87 7.54 -16.80
C ARG A 143 -2.09 6.55 -17.96
N LYS A 144 -2.04 5.24 -17.67
CA LYS A 144 -2.40 4.17 -18.61
C LYS A 144 -3.92 3.92 -18.54
N GLY A 145 -4.69 4.86 -19.05
CA GLY A 145 -6.12 4.67 -19.28
C GLY A 145 -6.99 5.86 -18.90
N ASN A 146 -8.08 6.03 -19.64
CA ASN A 146 -9.07 7.09 -19.42
C ASN A 146 -10.18 6.65 -18.44
N GLY A 147 -10.02 5.49 -17.80
CA GLY A 147 -11.00 4.96 -16.87
C GLY A 147 -11.12 5.79 -15.59
N PRO A 148 -12.25 5.67 -14.87
CA PRO A 148 -12.38 6.25 -13.54
C PRO A 148 -11.31 5.65 -12.61
N ILE A 149 -10.77 6.49 -11.72
CA ILE A 149 -9.80 6.05 -10.71
C ILE A 149 -10.51 5.10 -9.76
N ARG A 150 -10.04 3.85 -9.73
CA ARG A 150 -10.57 2.86 -8.79
C ARG A 150 -9.97 3.13 -7.42
N ARG A 151 -10.78 3.03 -6.37
CA ARG A 151 -10.34 3.11 -4.98
C ARG A 151 -10.29 1.71 -4.40
N LEU A 152 -9.45 1.50 -3.37
CA LEU A 152 -9.54 0.30 -2.54
C LEU A 152 -10.85 0.35 -1.77
N GLN A 153 -11.96 -0.05 -2.39
CA GLN A 153 -13.19 -0.40 -1.66
C GLN A 153 -13.00 -1.78 -1.06
N VAL A 154 -12.10 -1.90 -0.07
CA VAL A 154 -11.79 -3.18 0.59
C VAL A 154 -12.29 -3.14 2.02
N THR A 155 -13.50 -2.60 2.20
CA THR A 155 -14.19 -2.71 3.47
C THR A 155 -15.24 -3.79 3.33
N PRO A 156 -15.02 -4.98 3.92
CA PRO A 156 -16.00 -6.04 3.85
C PRO A 156 -17.32 -5.55 4.45
N GLN A 157 -18.43 -5.87 3.79
CA GLN A 157 -19.75 -5.77 4.39
C GLN A 157 -19.79 -6.69 5.60
N CYS A 158 -20.41 -6.24 6.69
CA CYS A 158 -20.61 -7.11 7.84
C CYS A 158 -21.45 -8.34 7.43
N ILE A 159 -20.98 -9.54 7.78
CA ILE A 159 -21.71 -10.77 7.48
C ILE A 159 -23.01 -10.92 8.29
N LEU A 160 -23.10 -10.22 9.42
CA LEU A 160 -24.26 -10.27 10.32
C LEU A 160 -25.22 -9.09 10.14
N CYS A 161 -24.82 -8.04 9.42
CA CYS A 161 -25.69 -6.92 9.10
C CYS A 161 -25.21 -6.13 7.87
N LYS A 162 -26.06 -5.30 7.28
CA LYS A 162 -25.71 -4.57 6.04
C LYS A 162 -24.77 -3.36 6.23
N LYS A 163 -24.03 -3.26 7.35
CA LYS A 163 -23.09 -2.14 7.59
C LYS A 163 -21.75 -2.38 6.88
N TYR A 164 -21.09 -1.28 6.50
CA TYR A 164 -19.78 -1.28 5.82
C TYR A 164 -18.74 -0.50 6.64
N PRO A 165 -18.10 -1.15 7.64
CA PRO A 165 -17.08 -0.51 8.47
C PRO A 165 -15.89 -0.03 7.63
N LYS A 166 -15.49 1.25 7.75
CA LYS A 166 -14.49 1.89 6.86
C LYS A 166 -13.08 1.30 6.90
N THR A 167 -12.74 0.51 7.90
CA THR A 167 -11.40 -0.08 8.08
C THR A 167 -11.50 -1.51 8.63
N PRO A 168 -10.50 -2.37 8.41
CA PRO A 168 -10.42 -3.69 9.03
C PRO A 168 -10.55 -3.65 10.56
N CYS A 169 -9.86 -2.70 11.21
CA CYS A 169 -9.99 -2.49 12.65
C CYS A 169 -11.43 -2.11 13.02
N GLY A 170 -12.04 -1.18 12.28
CA GLY A 170 -13.43 -0.78 12.46
C GLY A 170 -14.41 -1.94 12.26
N TYR A 171 -14.09 -2.90 11.37
CA TYR A 171 -14.88 -4.11 11.17
C TYR A 171 -14.87 -5.00 12.42
N THR A 172 -13.69 -5.27 12.97
CA THR A 172 -13.57 -6.07 14.20
C THR A 172 -14.23 -5.39 15.40
N GLU A 173 -14.12 -4.07 15.52
CA GLU A 173 -14.77 -3.30 16.55
C GLU A 173 -16.30 -3.32 16.41
N HIS A 174 -16.80 -3.19 15.18
CA HIS A 174 -18.22 -3.30 14.87
C HIS A 174 -18.78 -4.66 15.28
N LEU A 175 -18.11 -5.77 14.94
CA LEU A 175 -18.51 -7.12 15.38
C LEU A 175 -18.61 -7.23 16.91
N LYS A 176 -17.61 -6.70 17.62
CA LYS A 176 -17.60 -6.72 19.10
C LYS A 176 -18.73 -5.89 19.69
N ARG A 177 -18.94 -4.67 19.19
CA ARG A 177 -19.91 -3.73 19.77
C ARG A 177 -21.36 -4.08 19.41
N SER A 178 -21.62 -4.36 18.14
CA SER A 178 -22.98 -4.56 17.59
C SER A 178 -23.47 -6.00 17.68
N HIS A 179 -22.58 -6.98 17.57
CA HIS A 179 -22.95 -8.40 17.49
C HIS A 179 -22.39 -9.25 18.64
N LYS A 180 -21.65 -8.64 19.57
CA LYS A 180 -20.98 -9.33 20.70
C LYS A 180 -20.14 -10.54 20.27
N THR A 181 -19.61 -10.49 19.04
CA THR A 181 -18.86 -11.58 18.42
C THR A 181 -17.48 -11.12 17.95
N THR A 182 -16.66 -12.05 17.49
CA THR A 182 -15.33 -11.80 16.93
C THR A 182 -15.18 -12.56 15.61
N LEU A 183 -14.21 -12.17 14.78
CA LEU A 183 -13.89 -12.88 13.54
C LEU A 183 -13.65 -14.38 13.78
N LYS A 184 -12.79 -14.71 14.77
CA LYS A 184 -12.48 -16.09 15.17
C LYS A 184 -13.71 -16.89 15.60
N LYS A 185 -14.66 -16.28 16.32
CA LYS A 185 -15.90 -16.96 16.74
C LYS A 185 -16.82 -17.33 15.56
N ASN A 186 -16.74 -16.59 14.47
CA ASN A 186 -17.52 -16.89 13.26
C ASN A 186 -16.74 -17.73 12.24
N GLY A 187 -15.52 -18.19 12.58
CA GLY A 187 -14.66 -18.90 11.62
C GLY A 187 -14.18 -18.05 10.44
N ILE A 188 -14.19 -16.71 10.59
CA ILE A 188 -13.81 -15.78 9.52
C ILE A 188 -12.40 -15.27 9.78
N TYR A 189 -11.61 -15.16 8.72
CA TYR A 189 -10.27 -14.57 8.72
C TYR A 189 -10.23 -13.41 7.71
N LEU A 190 -9.57 -12.30 8.07
CA LEU A 190 -9.36 -11.20 7.14
C LEU A 190 -8.10 -11.49 6.34
N ILE A 191 -8.27 -11.77 5.05
CA ILE A 191 -7.15 -11.96 4.13
C ILE A 191 -6.77 -10.59 3.59
N CYS A 192 -5.51 -10.20 3.79
CA CYS A 192 -4.93 -9.05 3.12
C CYS A 192 -5.02 -9.26 1.60
N ALA A 193 -5.20 -8.20 0.80
CA ALA A 193 -5.07 -8.29 -0.66
C ALA A 193 -3.70 -8.84 -1.12
N CYS A 194 -2.71 -8.82 -0.23
CA CYS A 194 -1.40 -9.43 -0.38
C CYS A 194 -1.36 -10.96 -0.15
N GLY A 195 -2.48 -11.60 0.20
CA GLY A 195 -2.58 -13.04 0.47
C GLY A 195 -2.14 -13.46 1.88
N LEU A 196 -1.73 -12.52 2.74
CA LEU A 196 -1.38 -12.80 4.14
C LEU A 196 -2.62 -12.80 5.03
N ASN A 197 -2.76 -13.84 5.85
CA ASN A 197 -3.84 -13.98 6.83
C ASN A 197 -3.48 -13.24 8.13
N TYR A 198 -4.43 -12.49 8.68
CA TYR A 198 -4.34 -11.82 10.00
C TYR A 198 -5.39 -12.35 10.97
#